data_AF-A0A5M3MTB1-F1
#
_entry.id   AF-A0A5M3MTB1-F1
#
_cell.length_a   1.000
_cell.length_b   1.000
_cell.length_c   1.000
_cell.angle_alpha   90.00
_cell.angle_beta   90.00
_cell.angle_gamma   90.00
#
_symmetry.space_group_name_H-M   'P 1'
#
loop_
_entity.id
_entity.type
_entity.pdbx_description
1 polymer ?
#
loop_
_entity_poly.entity_id
_entity_poly.type
_entity_poly.pdbx_seq_one_letter_code
_entity_poly.pdbx_strand_id
1 'polypeptide(L)'
;MSERPSGCSGVFYSYVPTILRRQARERRQYVYAKSLEAQEKQTYERKRQIKDALASGKQLPTELKKDTKDLGRDLAFDEAQEEPSNHIDNEYSRAGIEDPKILITTSRDPSSKLLQFAKASLPQTFTANRY
;
A
#
# COMPACT_ATOMS: atom_id res chain seq x y z
N MET A 1 56.42 14.00 -26.91
CA MET A 1 55.18 13.35 -27.37
C MET A 1 54.94 12.09 -26.55
N SER A 2 53.94 12.09 -25.67
CA SER A 2 53.33 10.87 -25.13
C SER A 2 51.84 11.14 -25.02
N GLU A 3 51.10 10.65 -26.01
CA GLU A 3 49.67 10.86 -26.18
C GLU A 3 48.91 10.15 -25.06
N ARG A 4 47.98 10.86 -24.40
CA ARG A 4 46.98 10.24 -23.53
C ARG A 4 45.81 9.77 -24.40
N PRO A 5 45.36 8.52 -24.31
CA PRO A 5 44.17 8.10 -25.05
C PRO A 5 42.92 8.70 -24.40
N SER A 6 42.23 9.51 -25.19
CA SER A 6 40.91 10.06 -24.94
C SER A 6 39.81 9.04 -25.23
N GLY A 7 38.95 8.80 -24.25
CA GLY A 7 37.54 8.45 -24.45
C GLY A 7 37.20 6.98 -24.64
N CYS A 8 36.41 6.42 -23.69
CA CYS A 8 35.19 5.69 -24.05
C CYS A 8 34.24 5.53 -22.84
N SER A 9 33.03 6.08 -23.07
CA SER A 9 31.71 5.70 -22.55
C SER A 9 31.44 5.54 -21.04
N GLY A 10 31.00 6.65 -20.45
CA GLY A 10 30.13 6.61 -19.28
C GLY A 10 28.76 6.03 -19.62
N VAL A 11 28.45 4.85 -19.07
CA VAL A 11 27.08 4.30 -18.99
C VAL A 11 26.92 3.63 -17.61
N PHE A 12 27.04 4.40 -16.53
CA PHE A 12 26.81 3.87 -15.17
C PHE A 12 25.80 4.67 -14.33
N TYR A 13 25.26 5.78 -14.85
CA TYR A 13 24.48 6.74 -14.05
C TYR A 13 23.03 6.97 -14.49
N SER A 14 22.42 6.09 -15.28
CA SER A 14 21.04 6.30 -15.77
C SER A 14 19.94 5.56 -15.00
N TYR A 15 20.27 4.60 -14.12
CA TYR A 15 19.25 3.70 -13.54
C TYR A 15 18.69 4.16 -12.18
N VAL A 16 19.46 4.90 -11.40
CA VAL A 16 19.05 5.37 -10.05
C VAL A 16 17.90 6.39 -10.08
N PRO A 17 17.84 7.38 -11.00
CA PRO A 17 16.78 8.39 -11.00
C PRO A 17 15.40 7.82 -11.33
N THR A 18 15.34 6.77 -12.15
CA THR A 18 14.07 6.20 -12.64
C THR A 18 13.40 5.32 -11.57
N ILE A 19 14.16 4.53 -10.81
CA ILE A 19 13.63 3.72 -9.70
C ILE A 19 13.04 4.61 -8.60
N LEU A 20 13.76 5.67 -8.19
CA LEU A 20 13.32 6.58 -7.14
C LEU A 20 12.01 7.31 -7.53
N ARG A 21 11.89 7.73 -8.79
CA ARG A 21 10.66 8.32 -9.32
C ARG A 21 9.51 7.32 -9.39
N ARG A 22 9.78 6.07 -9.78
CA ARG A 22 8.78 5.00 -9.82
C ARG A 22 8.21 4.71 -8.43
N GLN A 23 9.07 4.55 -7.42
CA GLN A 23 8.65 4.34 -6.03
C GLN A 23 7.86 5.52 -5.48
N ALA A 24 8.28 6.76 -5.76
CA ALA A 24 7.54 7.95 -5.34
C ALA A 24 6.15 8.03 -6.00
N ARG A 25 6.05 7.64 -7.28
CA ARG A 25 4.77 7.55 -7.99
C ARG A 25 3.86 6.47 -7.38
N GLU A 26 4.39 5.27 -7.17
CA GLU A 26 3.65 4.14 -6.56
C GLU A 26 3.11 4.51 -5.17
N ARG A 27 3.94 5.16 -4.33
CA ARG A 27 3.50 5.65 -3.01
C ARG A 27 2.37 6.68 -3.10
N ARG A 28 2.44 7.62 -4.05
CA ARG A 28 1.37 8.62 -4.24
C ARG A 28 0.07 7.96 -4.72
N GLN A 29 0.17 7.00 -5.64
CA GLN A 29 -0.98 6.24 -6.12
C GLN A 29 -1.64 5.45 -5.00
N TYR A 30 -0.84 4.78 -4.15
CA TYR A 30 -1.34 4.07 -2.97
C TYR A 30 -2.11 5.00 -2.02
N VAL A 31 -1.53 6.16 -1.67
CA VAL A 31 -2.19 7.12 -0.77
C VAL A 31 -3.51 7.63 -1.36
N TYR A 32 -3.52 7.92 -2.66
CA TYR A 32 -4.73 8.35 -3.36
C TYR A 32 -5.80 7.25 -3.38
N ALA A 33 -5.44 6.02 -3.75
CA ALA A 33 -6.35 4.88 -3.75
C ALA A 33 -6.95 4.62 -2.36
N LYS A 34 -6.12 4.68 -1.31
CA LYS A 34 -6.57 4.55 0.08
C LYS A 34 -7.54 5.67 0.50
N SER A 35 -7.34 6.89 0.00
CA SER A 35 -8.27 7.99 0.28
C SER A 35 -9.62 7.82 -0.41
N LEU A 36 -9.64 7.27 -1.63
CA LEU A 36 -10.88 6.93 -2.34
C LEU A 36 -11.61 5.79 -1.65
N GLU A 37 -10.91 4.73 -1.25
CA GLU A 37 -11.49 3.61 -0.52
C GLU A 37 -12.18 4.08 0.77
N ALA A 38 -11.60 5.04 1.49
CA ALA A 38 -12.22 5.59 2.70
C ALA A 38 -13.55 6.32 2.40
N GLN A 39 -13.62 7.07 1.29
CA GLN A 39 -14.83 7.75 0.84
C GLN A 39 -15.89 6.75 0.34
N GLU A 40 -15.46 5.74 -0.42
CA GLU A 40 -16.31 4.66 -0.92
C GLU A 40 -16.87 3.82 0.23
N LYS A 41 -16.07 3.50 1.26
CA LYS A 41 -16.52 2.81 2.47
C LYS A 41 -17.63 3.58 3.19
N GLN A 42 -17.46 4.89 3.36
CA GLN A 42 -18.49 5.73 3.97
C GLN A 42 -19.78 5.74 3.12
N THR A 43 -19.64 5.77 1.80
CA THR A 43 -20.79 5.74 0.86
C THR A 43 -21.49 4.38 0.89
N TYR A 44 -20.72 3.30 0.94
CA TYR A 44 -21.20 1.92 1.07
C TYR A 44 -21.96 1.71 2.38
N GLU A 45 -21.46 2.21 3.51
CA GLU A 45 -22.16 2.14 4.80
C GLU A 45 -23.52 2.85 4.75
N ARG A 46 -23.59 4.03 4.13
CA ARG A 46 -24.87 4.74 3.92
C ARG A 46 -25.82 3.97 3.01
N LYS A 47 -25.33 3.42 1.90
CA LYS A 47 -26.10 2.58 0.97
C LYS A 47 -26.64 1.32 1.67
N ARG A 48 -25.82 0.66 2.48
CA ARG A 48 -26.21 -0.50 3.29
C ARG A 48 -27.31 -0.16 4.28
N GLN A 49 -27.20 0.95 5.01
CA GLN A 49 -28.24 1.40 5.93
C GLN A 49 -29.57 1.67 5.21
N ILE A 50 -29.53 2.21 3.98
CA ILE A 50 -30.73 2.39 3.15
C ILE A 50 -31.33 1.04 2.76
N LYS A 51 -30.50 0.08 2.30
CA LYS A 51 -30.94 -1.28 1.96
C LYS A 51 -31.60 -1.99 3.16
N ASP A 52 -30.98 -1.90 4.33
CA ASP A 52 -31.49 -2.49 5.58
C ASP A 52 -32.80 -1.82 6.04
N ALA A 53 -32.93 -0.51 5.87
CA ALA A 53 -34.16 0.22 6.17
C ALA A 53 -35.31 -0.14 5.21
N LEU A 54 -35.01 -0.30 3.91
CA LEU A 54 -35.98 -0.77 2.92
C LEU A 54 -36.45 -2.21 3.22
N ALA A 55 -35.53 -3.09 3.61
CA ALA A 55 -35.87 -4.47 3.98
C ALA A 55 -36.68 -4.56 5.30
N SER A 56 -36.37 -3.72 6.29
CA SER A 56 -37.03 -3.72 7.60
C SER A 56 -38.28 -2.85 7.70
N GLY A 57 -38.57 -2.02 6.67
CA GLY A 57 -39.71 -1.10 6.65
C GLY A 57 -39.63 0.04 7.69
N LYS A 58 -38.46 0.28 8.29
CA LYS A 58 -38.26 1.31 9.33
C LYS A 58 -38.04 2.68 8.69
N GLN A 59 -38.44 3.75 9.40
CA GLN A 59 -38.21 5.12 8.94
C GLN A 59 -36.71 5.44 8.92
N LEU A 60 -36.22 5.93 7.77
CA LEU A 60 -34.84 6.38 7.60
C LEU A 60 -34.53 7.59 8.50
N PRO A 61 -33.31 7.72 9.02
CA PRO A 61 -32.85 8.93 9.71
C PRO A 61 -32.83 10.12 8.75
N THR A 62 -33.10 11.32 9.27
CA THR A 62 -33.32 12.55 8.48
C THR A 62 -32.13 12.92 7.58
N GLU A 63 -30.90 12.60 7.99
CA GLU A 63 -29.69 12.83 7.20
C GLU A 63 -29.64 11.96 5.93
N LEU A 64 -30.07 10.69 6.01
CA LEU A 64 -30.08 9.78 4.86
C LEU A 64 -31.27 10.02 3.91
N LYS A 65 -32.34 10.70 4.37
CA LYS A 65 -33.50 11.02 3.52
C LYS A 65 -33.18 12.00 2.39
N LYS A 66 -32.16 12.84 2.55
CA LYS A 66 -31.69 13.73 1.47
C LYS A 66 -30.86 12.93 0.47
N ASP A 67 -29.93 12.12 0.98
CA ASP A 67 -29.02 11.29 0.18
C ASP A 67 -29.75 10.15 -0.56
N THR A 68 -30.94 9.71 -0.12
CA THR A 68 -31.68 8.62 -0.76
C THR A 68 -32.06 8.84 -2.22
N LYS A 69 -32.25 10.09 -2.68
CA LYS A 69 -32.62 10.34 -4.08
C LYS A 69 -31.47 10.06 -5.04
N ASP A 70 -30.27 10.43 -4.64
CA ASP A 70 -29.06 10.27 -5.45
C ASP A 70 -28.49 8.86 -5.26
N LEU A 71 -28.33 8.41 -4.00
CA LEU A 71 -27.87 7.05 -3.70
C LEU A 71 -28.85 5.98 -4.17
N GLY A 72 -30.15 6.25 -4.21
CA GLY A 72 -31.17 5.33 -4.72
C GLY A 72 -31.06 5.04 -6.22
N ARG A 73 -30.59 6.01 -7.01
CA ARG A 73 -30.29 5.80 -8.43
C ARG A 73 -29.04 4.96 -8.62
N ASP A 74 -28.00 5.24 -7.84
CA ASP A 74 -26.74 4.51 -7.89
C ASP A 74 -26.89 3.07 -7.34
N LEU A 75 -27.75 2.87 -6.34
CA LEU A 75 -28.06 1.55 -5.79
C LEU A 75 -28.59 0.57 -6.84
N ALA A 76 -29.36 1.04 -7.82
CA ALA A 76 -29.87 0.19 -8.89
C ALA A 76 -28.77 -0.36 -9.82
N PHE A 77 -27.62 0.30 -9.88
CA PHE A 77 -26.46 -0.14 -10.66
C PHE A 77 -25.46 -0.96 -9.82
N ASP A 78 -25.43 -0.73 -8.50
CA ASP A 78 -24.49 -1.37 -7.56
C ASP A 78 -25.01 -2.67 -6.92
N GLU A 79 -26.20 -3.16 -7.28
CA GLU A 79 -26.79 -4.38 -6.69
C GLU A 79 -25.91 -5.64 -6.82
N ALA A 80 -24.99 -5.68 -7.80
CA ALA A 80 -24.05 -6.77 -8.00
C ALA A 80 -22.76 -6.67 -7.16
N GLN A 81 -22.48 -5.52 -6.52
CA GLN A 81 -21.24 -5.27 -5.78
C GLN A 81 -21.50 -5.36 -4.26
N GLU A 82 -21.42 -6.58 -3.71
CA GLU A 82 -21.82 -6.83 -2.33
C GLU A 82 -20.85 -6.28 -1.28
N GLU A 83 -19.55 -6.13 -1.58
CA GLU A 83 -18.56 -5.62 -0.62
C GLU A 83 -17.50 -4.71 -1.28
N PRO A 84 -17.09 -3.60 -0.62
CA PRO A 84 -15.96 -2.80 -1.08
C PRO A 84 -14.68 -3.63 -0.99
N SER A 85 -13.86 -3.63 -2.05
CA SER A 85 -12.61 -4.37 -2.03
C SER A 85 -11.70 -3.82 -0.93
N ASN A 86 -11.36 -4.64 0.06
CA ASN A 86 -10.52 -4.20 1.16
C ASN A 86 -9.06 -4.13 0.70
N HIS A 87 -8.45 -2.95 0.80
CA HIS A 87 -7.05 -2.73 0.47
C HIS A 87 -6.07 -3.43 1.43
N ILE A 88 -6.58 -4.01 2.52
CA ILE A 88 -5.83 -4.62 3.63
C ILE A 88 -4.81 -5.67 3.17
N ASP A 89 -5.01 -6.29 2.00
CA ASP A 89 -4.15 -7.35 1.49
C ASP A 89 -3.17 -6.93 0.38
N ASN A 90 -3.07 -5.65 0.02
CA ASN A 90 -2.25 -5.27 -1.14
C ASN A 90 -0.73 -5.31 -0.86
N GLU A 91 -0.31 -4.95 0.36
CA GLU A 91 1.09 -4.91 0.79
C GLU A 91 1.75 -6.29 0.78
N TYR A 92 0.96 -7.32 1.08
CA TYR A 92 1.38 -8.72 1.10
C TYR A 92 0.65 -9.56 0.05
N SER A 93 0.00 -8.93 -0.93
CA SER A 93 -0.76 -9.62 -2.00
C SER A 93 0.09 -10.63 -2.78
N ARG A 94 1.41 -10.40 -2.82
CA ARG A 94 2.41 -11.26 -3.47
C ARG A 94 3.11 -12.21 -2.50
N ALA A 95 2.67 -12.29 -1.24
CA ALA A 95 3.24 -13.22 -0.27
C ALA A 95 3.09 -14.67 -0.78
N GLY A 96 4.18 -15.43 -0.72
CA GLY A 96 4.24 -16.80 -1.23
C GLY A 96 4.64 -16.96 -2.70
N ILE A 97 4.80 -15.86 -3.46
CA ILE A 97 5.33 -15.91 -4.84
C ILE A 97 6.86 -15.81 -4.84
N GLU A 98 7.43 -14.95 -3.99
CA GLU A 98 8.86 -14.71 -3.87
C GLU A 98 9.31 -14.82 -2.42
N ASP A 99 10.45 -15.47 -2.19
CA ASP A 99 11.03 -15.57 -0.85
C ASP A 99 11.49 -14.20 -0.35
N PRO A 100 11.07 -13.78 0.87
CA PRO A 100 11.38 -12.46 1.39
C PRO A 100 12.87 -12.36 1.75
N LYS A 101 13.55 -11.34 1.20
CA LYS A 101 14.95 -11.03 1.54
C LYS A 101 14.99 -9.96 2.62
N ILE A 102 15.09 -10.39 3.88
CA ILE A 102 15.07 -9.50 5.04
C ILE A 102 16.50 -9.19 5.51
N LEU A 103 16.77 -7.90 5.75
CA LEU A 103 18.03 -7.40 6.30
C LEU A 103 17.81 -6.91 7.74
N ILE A 104 18.50 -7.52 8.70
CA ILE A 104 18.52 -7.06 10.09
C ILE A 104 19.72 -6.13 10.28
N THR A 105 19.46 -4.93 10.78
CA THR A 105 20.50 -3.95 11.14
C THR A 105 20.39 -3.62 12.62
N THR A 106 21.54 -3.41 13.27
CA THR A 106 21.60 -2.95 14.66
C THR A 106 21.79 -1.43 14.71
N SER A 107 21.86 -0.86 15.92
CA SER A 107 22.26 0.54 16.15
C SER A 107 23.69 0.80 15.65
N ARG A 108 24.11 2.07 15.63
CA ARG A 108 25.46 2.45 15.18
C ARG A 108 26.57 1.79 16.01
N ASP A 109 26.45 1.81 17.34
CA ASP A 109 27.40 1.18 18.27
C ASP A 109 26.68 0.13 19.13
N PRO A 110 26.49 -1.10 18.63
CA PRO A 110 25.76 -2.13 19.36
C PRO A 110 26.64 -2.86 20.38
N SER A 111 26.02 -3.38 21.44
CA SER A 111 26.71 -4.28 22.38
C SER A 111 26.94 -5.66 21.76
N SER A 112 27.94 -6.39 22.28
CA SER A 112 28.25 -7.77 21.83
C SER A 112 27.06 -8.72 21.96
N LYS A 113 26.25 -8.57 23.02
CA LYS A 113 25.00 -9.33 23.23
C LYS A 113 23.95 -9.02 22.17
N LEU A 114 23.82 -7.75 21.78
CA LEU A 114 22.86 -7.34 20.74
C LEU A 114 23.24 -7.88 19.36
N LEU A 115 24.55 -7.94 19.06
CA LEU A 115 25.05 -8.56 17.82
C LEU A 115 24.76 -10.06 17.77
N GLN A 116 24.92 -10.77 18.89
CA GLN A 116 24.57 -12.19 18.99
C GLN A 116 23.06 -12.41 18.81
N PHE A 117 22.23 -11.56 19.42
CA PHE A 117 20.78 -11.61 19.26
C PHE A 117 20.35 -11.39 17.80
N ALA A 118 20.88 -10.36 17.13
CA ALA A 118 20.55 -10.06 15.75
C ALA A 118 20.90 -11.19 14.76
N LYS A 119 21.93 -11.99 15.09
CA LYS A 119 22.31 -13.18 14.30
C LYS A 119 21.41 -14.38 14.57
N ALA A 120 20.86 -14.51 15.77
CA ALA A 120 20.07 -15.67 16.18
C ALA A 120 18.55 -15.52 15.94
N SER A 121 18.08 -14.30 15.63
CA SER A 121 16.64 -14.01 15.63
C SER A 121 15.84 -14.67 14.50
N LEU A 122 16.43 -14.90 13.31
CA LEU A 122 15.71 -15.50 12.17
C LEU A 122 16.66 -16.32 11.25
N PRO A 123 16.24 -17.51 10.79
CA PRO A 123 17.10 -18.43 10.03
C PRO A 123 17.35 -18.05 8.57
N GLN A 124 16.59 -17.11 7.99
CA GLN A 124 16.69 -16.71 6.57
C GLN A 124 17.03 -15.22 6.36
N THR A 125 17.68 -14.58 7.34
CA THR A 125 17.96 -13.13 7.28
C THR A 125 19.43 -12.82 7.12
N PHE A 126 19.73 -11.79 6.33
CA PHE A 126 21.07 -11.22 6.27
C PHE A 126 21.25 -10.23 7.44
N THR A 127 22.44 -10.19 8.04
CA THR A 127 22.79 -9.19 9.06
C THR A 127 23.81 -8.22 8.48
N ALA A 128 23.61 -6.91 8.68
CA ALA A 128 24.58 -5.90 8.29
C ALA A 128 24.97 -5.01 9.46
N ASN A 129 26.27 -4.70 9.54
CA ASN A 129 26.79 -3.74 10.49
C ASN A 129 26.49 -2.33 10.00
N ARG A 130 26.04 -1.48 10.92
CA ARG A 130 25.86 -0.05 10.69
C ARG A 130 27.15 0.65 11.14
N TYR A 131 27.78 1.44 10.26
CA TYR A 131 28.96 2.26 10.56
C TYR A 131 28.55 3.74 10.72
#